data_AF-A0AAE0FE14-F1
#
_entry.id   AF-A0AAE0FE14-F1
#
_cell.length_a   1.000
_cell.length_b   1.000
_cell.length_c   1.000
_cell.angle_alpha   90.00
_cell.angle_beta   90.00
_cell.angle_gamma   90.00
#
_symmetry.space_group_name_H-M   'P 1'
#
loop_
_entity.id
_entity.type
_entity.pdbx_description
1 polymer ?
#
loop_
_entity_poly.entity_id
_entity_poly.type
_entity_poly.pdbx_seq_one_letter_code
_entity_poly.pdbx_strand_id
1 'polypeptide(L)'
;MTPDAIEMMRKFGTKKGVQPTTFYPMAMATFDIMPPPSTVGGALGEERVVNYTGVGLSLGEALDVSPDASWAEGVEADGLKAALAQHAYDKVFREYESIEGCMGSVDKEFSMPAGGVRP
;
A
#
# COMPACT_ATOMS: atom_id res chain seq x y z
N MET A 1 -9.88 -2.52 2.08
CA MET A 1 -9.63 -1.19 1.47
C MET A 1 -10.98 -0.50 1.32
N THR A 2 -11.15 0.76 1.76
CA THR A 2 -12.44 1.47 1.67
C THR A 2 -12.54 2.23 0.33
N PRO A 3 -13.45 1.85 -0.58
CA PRO A 3 -13.54 2.48 -1.90
C PRO A 3 -13.81 3.99 -1.84
N ASP A 4 -14.58 4.43 -0.84
CA ASP A 4 -14.94 5.84 -0.65
C ASP A 4 -13.72 6.74 -0.38
N ALA A 5 -12.72 6.25 0.35
CA ALA A 5 -11.52 7.03 0.67
C ALA A 5 -10.68 7.29 -0.59
N ILE A 6 -10.58 6.30 -1.49
CA ILE A 6 -9.82 6.40 -2.73
C ILE A 6 -10.54 7.30 -3.72
N GLU A 7 -11.86 7.18 -3.81
CA GLU A 7 -12.66 8.07 -4.63
C GLU A 7 -12.56 9.52 -4.13
N MET A 8 -12.55 9.74 -2.81
CA MET A 8 -12.34 11.06 -2.21
C MET A 8 -10.98 11.63 -2.61
N MET A 9 -9.90 10.86 -2.47
CA MET A 9 -8.54 11.27 -2.85
C MET A 9 -8.44 11.60 -4.35
N ARG A 10 -9.05 10.77 -5.20
CA ARG A 10 -9.16 11.04 -6.65
C ARG A 10 -9.85 12.38 -6.89
N LYS A 11 -11.03 12.61 -6.29
CA LYS A 11 -11.79 13.87 -6.46
C LYS A 11 -11.00 15.11 -6.02
N PHE A 12 -10.19 14.98 -4.96
CA PHE A 12 -9.30 16.06 -4.54
C PHE A 12 -8.19 16.33 -5.56
N GLY A 13 -7.56 15.28 -6.09
CA GLY A 13 -6.49 15.39 -7.10
C GLY A 13 -6.96 15.83 -8.48
N THR A 14 -8.23 15.56 -8.84
CA THR A 14 -8.82 15.94 -10.14
C THR A 14 -9.63 17.23 -10.09
N LYS A 15 -9.63 17.95 -8.95
CA LYS A 15 -10.38 19.21 -8.82
C LYS A 15 -9.76 20.28 -9.71
N LYS A 16 -10.60 20.99 -10.48
CA LYS A 16 -10.16 22.11 -11.33
C LYS A 16 -9.39 23.15 -10.50
N GLY A 17 -8.15 23.45 -10.91
CA GLY A 17 -7.25 24.40 -10.25
C GLY A 17 -6.18 23.76 -9.35
N VAL A 18 -6.17 22.43 -9.20
CA VAL A 18 -5.11 21.69 -8.51
C VAL A 18 -4.01 21.31 -9.52
N GLN A 19 -2.76 21.32 -9.06
CA GLN A 19 -1.60 20.89 -9.85
C GLN A 19 -1.75 19.42 -10.28
N PRO A 20 -1.09 18.98 -11.37
CA PRO A 20 -1.09 17.59 -11.79
C PRO A 20 -0.73 16.68 -10.61
N THR A 21 -1.70 15.87 -10.16
CA THR A 21 -1.54 15.00 -8.99
C THR A 21 -1.35 13.56 -9.47
N THR A 22 -0.19 12.99 -9.19
CA THR A 22 0.13 11.59 -9.50
C THR A 22 -0.03 10.75 -8.24
N PHE A 23 -0.77 9.64 -8.34
CA PHE A 23 -0.95 8.71 -7.24
C PHE A 23 0.06 7.58 -7.38
N TYR A 24 0.82 7.28 -6.33
CA TYR A 24 1.76 6.16 -6.30
C TYR A 24 1.30 5.11 -5.29
N PRO A 25 1.18 3.84 -5.68
CA PRO A 25 0.94 2.75 -4.74
C PRO A 25 2.20 2.56 -3.90
N MET A 26 2.05 2.67 -2.59
CA MET A 26 3.12 2.47 -1.62
C MET A 26 2.80 1.25 -0.77
N ALA A 27 3.72 0.29 -0.72
CA ALA A 27 3.67 -0.86 0.17
C ALA A 27 4.67 -0.68 1.31
N MET A 28 4.24 -1.04 2.53
CA MET A 28 5.05 -0.91 3.73
C MET A 28 4.95 -2.20 4.57
N ALA A 29 6.10 -2.85 4.76
CA ALA A 29 6.25 -4.07 5.53
C ALA A 29 7.00 -3.74 6.83
N THR A 30 6.23 -3.36 7.86
CA THR A 30 6.73 -2.90 9.18
C THR A 30 6.06 -3.60 10.36
N PHE A 31 5.29 -4.66 10.08
CA PHE A 31 4.47 -5.35 11.08
C PHE A 31 5.30 -5.84 12.27
N ASP A 32 6.46 -6.45 12.00
CA ASP A 32 7.26 -7.10 13.04
C ASP A 32 7.95 -6.13 14.00
N ILE A 33 8.16 -4.85 13.63
CA ILE A 33 8.78 -3.85 14.54
C ILE A 33 7.92 -3.64 15.78
N MET A 34 6.62 -3.48 15.56
CA MET A 34 5.65 -3.18 16.60
C MET A 34 4.34 -3.83 16.19
N PRO A 35 4.21 -5.15 16.37
CA PRO A 35 3.01 -5.85 15.98
C PRO A 35 1.82 -5.26 16.75
N PRO A 36 0.66 -5.12 16.09
CA PRO A 36 -0.54 -4.69 16.76
C PRO A 36 -0.87 -5.66 17.91
N PRO A 37 -1.42 -5.17 19.01
CA PRO A 37 -1.77 -6.02 20.16
C PRO A 37 -2.72 -7.12 19.71
N SER A 38 -2.44 -8.35 20.12
CA SER A 38 -3.19 -9.54 19.74
C SER A 38 -4.60 -9.60 20.32
N THR A 39 -4.91 -8.80 21.35
CA THR A 39 -6.17 -8.88 22.08
C THR A 39 -7.02 -7.64 21.85
N VAL A 40 -8.16 -7.82 21.17
CA VAL A 40 -9.19 -6.78 21.01
C VAL A 40 -9.96 -6.67 22.32
N GLY A 41 -9.46 -5.89 23.29
CA GLY A 41 -10.17 -5.68 24.55
C GLY A 41 -9.28 -5.38 25.75
N GLY A 42 -8.65 -4.21 25.73
CA GLY A 42 -8.22 -3.40 26.89
C GLY A 42 -8.18 -4.05 28.28
N ALA A 43 -7.38 -5.08 28.46
CA ALA A 43 -6.88 -5.41 29.79
C ALA A 43 -5.70 -4.47 30.06
N LEU A 44 -5.82 -3.65 31.12
CA LEU A 44 -4.74 -2.78 31.59
C LEU A 44 -3.44 -3.59 31.73
N GLY A 45 -2.45 -3.30 30.87
CA GLY A 45 -1.11 -3.87 30.98
C GLY A 45 -0.64 -4.77 29.84
N GLU A 46 -1.18 -4.66 28.62
CA GLU A 46 -0.56 -5.34 27.48
C GLU A 46 0.85 -4.80 27.19
N GLU A 47 1.83 -5.69 27.24
CA GLU A 47 3.23 -5.41 26.95
C GLU A 47 3.38 -5.07 25.46
N ARG A 48 3.79 -3.82 25.18
CA ARG A 48 4.14 -3.42 23.82
C ARG A 48 5.49 -4.04 23.48
N VAL A 49 5.46 -5.13 22.72
CA VAL A 49 6.67 -5.78 22.22
C VAL A 49 7.24 -4.92 21.09
N VAL A 50 8.49 -4.50 21.24
CA VAL A 50 9.25 -3.81 20.20
C VAL A 50 10.36 -4.75 19.76
N ASN A 51 10.38 -5.11 18.49
CA ASN A 51 11.41 -5.98 17.94
C ASN A 51 12.41 -5.19 17.08
N TYR A 52 13.63 -5.71 17.02
CA TYR A 52 14.63 -5.29 16.05
C TYR A 52 14.55 -6.23 14.84
N THR A 53 13.99 -5.74 13.75
CA THR A 53 13.71 -6.49 12.51
C THR A 53 13.90 -5.59 11.30
N GLY A 54 14.12 -6.18 10.13
CA GLY A 54 14.17 -5.43 8.88
C GLY A 54 12.83 -4.82 8.51
N VAL A 55 12.87 -3.71 7.75
CA VAL A 55 11.68 -3.05 7.19
C VAL A 55 11.76 -2.99 5.68
N GLY A 56 10.60 -3.18 5.06
CA GLY A 56 10.43 -2.99 3.63
C GLY A 56 9.59 -1.75 3.34
N LEU A 57 10.04 -0.93 2.40
CA LEU A 57 9.22 0.12 1.78
C LEU A 57 9.40 0.03 0.27
N SER A 58 8.30 -0.17 -0.45
CA SER A 58 8.29 -0.17 -1.91
C SER A 58 7.34 0.89 -2.45
N LEU A 59 7.75 1.52 -3.54
CA LEU A 59 6.97 2.46 -4.33
C LEU A 59 6.82 1.87 -5.73
N GLY A 60 5.58 1.54 -6.09
CA GLY A 60 5.26 1.05 -7.43
C GLY A 60 5.08 2.19 -8.43
N GLU A 61 4.76 1.82 -9.66
CA GLU A 61 4.49 2.76 -10.75
C GLU A 61 3.26 3.64 -10.48
N ALA A 62 3.24 4.83 -11.09
CA ALA A 62 2.12 5.75 -11.01
C ALA A 62 0.79 5.08 -11.41
N LEU A 63 -0.21 5.21 -10.56
CA LEU A 63 -1.59 4.81 -10.84
C LEU A 63 -2.25 5.83 -11.75
N ASP A 64 -2.73 5.35 -12.90
CA ASP A 64 -3.63 6.12 -13.73
C ASP A 64 -5.04 6.08 -13.12
N VAL A 65 -5.53 7.22 -12.64
CA VAL A 65 -6.87 7.36 -12.04
C VAL A 65 -7.89 7.95 -13.02
N SER A 66 -7.53 8.05 -14.30
CA SER A 66 -8.44 8.51 -15.35
C SER A 66 -9.59 7.50 -15.55
N PRO A 67 -10.80 7.97 -15.89
CA PRO A 67 -11.91 7.08 -16.20
C PRO A 67 -11.70 6.28 -17.50
N ASP A 68 -10.71 6.65 -18.31
CA ASP A 68 -10.37 6.02 -19.60
C ASP A 68 -9.26 4.97 -19.45
N ALA A 69 -8.80 4.71 -18.23
CA ALA A 69 -7.74 3.76 -17.97
C ALA A 69 -8.20 2.30 -18.13
N SER A 70 -7.25 1.41 -18.44
CA SER A 70 -7.50 -0.02 -18.67
C SER A 70 -8.25 -0.76 -17.54
N TRP A 71 -8.20 -0.27 -16.31
CA TRP A 71 -8.93 -0.85 -15.17
C TRP A 71 -10.43 -0.52 -15.17
N ALA A 72 -10.87 0.45 -15.97
CA ALA A 72 -12.26 0.90 -16.08
C ALA A 72 -13.01 0.27 -17.28
N GLU A 73 -12.31 -0.46 -18.16
CA GLU A 73 -12.92 -1.09 -19.33
C GLU A 73 -13.94 -2.16 -18.94
N GLY A 74 -15.19 -2.00 -19.37
CA GLY A 74 -16.27 -2.96 -19.12
C GLY A 74 -16.89 -2.90 -17.71
N VAL A 75 -16.54 -1.90 -16.91
CA VAL A 75 -17.09 -1.72 -15.56
C VAL A 75 -18.25 -0.73 -15.59
N GLU A 76 -19.40 -1.15 -15.06
CA GLU A 76 -20.58 -0.29 -14.89
C GLU A 76 -20.28 0.93 -13.99
N ALA A 77 -20.97 2.05 -14.22
CA ALA A 77 -20.68 3.32 -13.53
C ALA A 77 -20.72 3.24 -11.99
N ASP A 78 -21.56 2.37 -11.44
CA ASP A 78 -21.68 2.14 -9.99
C ASP A 78 -20.50 1.32 -9.43
N GLY A 79 -19.89 0.46 -10.27
CA GLY A 79 -18.76 -0.39 -9.92
C GLY A 79 -17.39 0.28 -10.05
N LEU A 80 -17.28 1.42 -10.72
CA LEU A 80 -16.00 2.08 -10.99
C LEU A 80 -15.20 2.41 -9.73
N LYS A 81 -15.88 2.77 -8.64
CA LYS A 81 -15.24 3.08 -7.35
C LYS A 81 -14.57 1.85 -6.74
N ALA A 82 -15.29 0.73 -6.78
CA ALA A 82 -14.80 -0.55 -6.28
C ALA A 82 -13.67 -1.09 -7.17
N ALA A 83 -13.80 -0.97 -8.50
CA ALA A 83 -12.78 -1.37 -9.46
C ALA A 83 -11.48 -0.58 -9.29
N LEU A 84 -11.56 0.75 -9.14
CA LEU A 84 -10.38 1.58 -8.85
C LEU A 84 -9.71 1.17 -7.53
N ALA A 85 -10.53 0.94 -6.49
CA ALA A 85 -10.03 0.52 -5.19
C ALA A 85 -9.33 -0.84 -5.25
N GLN A 86 -9.90 -1.79 -5.99
CA GLN A 86 -9.31 -3.10 -6.18
C GLN A 86 -8.02 -3.00 -7.00
N HIS A 87 -8.00 -2.24 -8.09
CA HIS A 87 -6.80 -2.05 -8.91
C HIS A 87 -5.64 -1.44 -8.11
N ALA A 88 -5.92 -0.41 -7.31
CA ALA A 88 -4.93 0.19 -6.43
C ALA A 88 -4.45 -0.80 -5.35
N TYR A 89 -5.36 -1.61 -4.80
CA TYR A 89 -5.00 -2.66 -3.84
C TYR A 89 -4.10 -3.72 -4.47
N ASP A 90 -4.43 -4.22 -5.66
CA ASP A 90 -3.66 -5.26 -6.35
C ASP A 90 -2.23 -4.79 -6.65
N LYS A 91 -2.05 -3.51 -7.03
CA LYS A 91 -0.72 -2.92 -7.21
C LYS A 91 0.06 -2.86 -5.90
N VAL A 92 -0.56 -2.38 -4.81
CA VAL A 92 0.09 -2.35 -3.48
C VAL A 92 0.41 -3.76 -2.99
N PHE A 93 -0.47 -4.73 -3.22
CA PHE A 93 -0.29 -6.11 -2.80
C PHE A 93 0.91 -6.77 -3.51
N ARG A 94 1.05 -6.56 -4.82
CA ARG A 94 2.23 -7.02 -5.57
C ARG A 94 3.53 -6.41 -5.05
N GLU A 95 3.51 -5.11 -4.77
CA GLU A 95 4.66 -4.44 -4.17
C GLU A 95 4.95 -5.00 -2.77
N TYR A 96 3.92 -5.34 -1.99
CA TYR A 96 4.05 -5.94 -0.66
C TYR A 96 4.65 -7.35 -0.72
N GLU A 97 4.19 -8.21 -1.63
CA GLU A 97 4.76 -9.56 -1.83
C GLU A 97 6.25 -9.50 -2.15
N SER A 98 6.70 -8.44 -2.85
CA SER A 98 8.12 -8.25 -3.14
C SER A 98 8.93 -7.90 -1.89
N ILE A 99 8.36 -7.16 -0.92
CA ILE A 99 9.08 -6.67 0.27
C ILE A 99 8.77 -7.46 1.55
N GLU A 100 7.84 -8.40 1.54
CA GLU A 100 7.48 -9.21 2.71
C GLU A 100 8.69 -9.94 3.28
N GLY A 101 9.59 -10.41 2.41
CA GLY A 101 10.86 -11.04 2.79
C GLY A 101 11.84 -10.14 3.54
N CYS A 102 11.64 -8.81 3.54
CA CYS A 102 12.46 -7.87 4.31
C CYS A 102 12.18 -7.93 5.82
N MET A 103 11.03 -8.45 6.26
CA MET A 103 10.65 -8.53 7.68
C MET A 103 11.32 -9.71 8.42
N GLY A 104 12.57 -10.05 8.06
CA GLY A 104 13.31 -11.16 8.65
C GLY A 104 14.20 -10.75 9.82
N SER A 105 14.71 -11.78 10.53
CA SER A 105 15.89 -11.63 11.40
C SER A 105 17.02 -10.93 10.64
N VAL A 106 17.74 -10.03 11.30
CA VAL A 106 18.81 -9.17 10.76
C VAL A 106 19.85 -9.94 9.92
N ASP A 107 20.01 -11.24 10.19
CA ASP A 107 20.99 -12.13 9.56
C ASP A 107 20.54 -12.70 8.20
N LYS A 108 19.29 -12.47 7.76
CA LYS A 108 18.81 -12.91 6.43
C LYS A 108 19.05 -11.82 5.40
N GLU A 109 19.97 -12.05 4.47
CA GLU A 109 20.13 -11.20 3.30
C GLU A 109 18.89 -11.27 2.42
N PHE A 110 18.12 -10.18 2.39
CA PHE A 110 17.08 -10.01 1.39
C PHE A 110 17.72 -9.73 0.03
N SER A 111 17.39 -10.56 -0.97
CA SER A 111 17.79 -10.36 -2.37
C SER A 111 16.94 -9.25 -2.97
N MET A 112 17.56 -8.10 -3.23
CA MET A 112 16.88 -6.97 -3.84
C MET A 112 16.33 -7.35 -5.23
N PRO A 113 15.13 -6.88 -5.61
CA PRO A 113 14.69 -6.95 -7.00
C PRO A 113 15.64 -6.17 -7.91
N ALA A 114 15.68 -6.53 -9.20
CA ALA A 114 16.61 -5.96 -10.17
C ALA A 114 16.54 -4.42 -10.19
N GLY A 115 17.66 -3.76 -9.83
CA GLY A 115 17.75 -2.29 -9.75
C GLY A 115 17.78 -1.72 -8.32
N GLY A 116 17.62 -2.54 -7.29
CA GLY A 116 17.74 -2.10 -5.90
C GLY A 116 19.18 -1.75 -5.51
N VAL A 117 19.42 -0.50 -5.13
CA VAL A 117 20.71 -0.02 -4.60
C VAL A 117 20.64 -0.03 -3.07
N ARG A 118 21.59 -0.69 -2.41
CA ARG A 118 21.81 -0.49 -0.96
C ARG A 118 22.59 0.83 -0.76
N PRO A 119 22.10 1.77 0.07
CA PRO A 119 22.86 2.97 0.41
C PRO A 119 24.14 2.64 1.19
#